data_AF-A0A839FGN0-F1
#
_entry.id   AF-A0A839FGN0-F1
#
_cell.length_a   1.000
_cell.length_b   1.000
_cell.length_c   1.000
_cell.angle_alpha   90.00
_cell.angle_beta   90.00
_cell.angle_gamma   90.00
#
_symmetry.space_group_name_H-M   'P 1'
#
loop_
_entity.id
_entity.type
_entity.pdbx_description
1 polymer ?
#
loop_
_entity_poly.entity_id
_entity_poly.type
_entity_poly.pdbx_seq_one_letter_code
_entity_poly.pdbx_strand_id
1 'polypeptide(L)'
;MPPAQAQEAPTAGTLLRLCVPAILVGVVSALGLLLVEGAAHLLEQLLWERLPEAWDSDPDSGWWIFGVLTAVGLGVALIVSFFPGGAGEDSATVELMGPRWP
;
A
#
# COMPACT_ATOMS: atom_id res chain seq x y z
N MET A 1 42.90 -0.17 -21.90
CA MET A 1 42.31 -0.67 -20.65
C MET A 1 42.08 0.55 -19.76
N PRO A 2 40.85 1.07 -19.64
CA PRO A 2 40.59 2.22 -18.79
C PRO A 2 40.92 1.86 -17.33
N PRO A 3 41.56 2.76 -16.56
CA PRO A 3 41.89 2.49 -15.17
C PRO A 3 40.60 2.26 -14.37
N ALA A 4 40.56 1.16 -13.60
CA ALA A 4 39.47 0.87 -12.69
C ALA A 4 39.29 2.06 -11.75
N GLN A 5 38.16 2.75 -11.86
CA GLN A 5 37.83 3.85 -10.97
C GLN A 5 37.72 3.26 -9.57
N ALA A 6 38.62 3.64 -8.68
CA ALA A 6 38.53 3.30 -7.27
C ALA A 6 37.22 3.90 -6.76
N GLN A 7 36.22 3.06 -6.50
CA GLN A 7 34.98 3.47 -5.87
C GLN A 7 35.33 3.95 -4.47
N GLU A 8 35.42 5.26 -4.28
CA GLU A 8 35.72 5.86 -2.98
C GLU A 8 34.56 5.52 -2.05
N ALA A 9 34.81 4.67 -1.05
CA ALA A 9 33.78 4.18 -0.15
C ALA A 9 33.08 5.37 0.53
N PRO A 10 31.73 5.41 0.56
CA PRO A 10 31.01 6.53 1.12
C PRO A 10 31.45 6.76 2.57
N THR A 11 31.88 7.98 2.87
CA THR A 11 32.38 8.36 4.19
C THR A 11 31.23 8.24 5.20
N ALA A 12 31.50 7.78 6.43
CA ALA A 12 30.47 7.57 7.46
C ALA A 12 29.59 8.81 7.70
N GLY A 13 30.13 10.02 7.52
CA GLY A 13 29.37 11.28 7.60
C GLY A 13 28.31 11.45 6.51
N THR A 14 28.55 10.93 5.30
CA THR A 14 27.57 10.96 4.19
C THR A 14 26.40 10.02 4.48
N LEU A 15 26.70 8.81 4.98
CA LEU A 15 25.67 7.84 5.39
C LEU A 15 24.80 8.39 6.53
N LEU A 16 25.42 9.01 7.54
CA LEU A 16 24.69 9.61 8.66
C LEU A 16 23.75 10.74 8.21
N ARG A 17 24.15 11.51 7.19
CA ARG A 17 23.29 12.57 6.61
C ARG A 17 22.09 12.01 5.87
N LEU A 18 22.23 10.84 5.24
CA LEU A 18 21.14 10.13 4.55
C LEU A 18 20.22 9.37 5.53
N CYS A 19 20.69 9.03 6.73
CA CYS A 19 19.84 8.45 7.78
C CYS A 19 18.68 9.39 8.17
N VAL A 20 18.90 10.70 8.17
CA VAL A 20 17.87 11.68 8.56
C VAL A 20 16.64 11.63 7.63
N PRO A 21 16.75 11.79 6.29
CA PRO A 21 15.61 11.66 5.40
C PRO A 21 15.03 10.23 5.39
N ALA A 22 15.86 9.20 5.57
CA ALA A 22 15.37 7.82 5.65
C ALA A 22 14.46 7.59 6.87
N ILE A 23 14.84 8.10 8.05
CA ILE A 23 14.01 8.03 9.26
C ILE A 23 12.72 8.80 9.05
N LEU A 24 12.74 9.99 8.43
CA LEU A 24 11.53 10.75 8.15
C LEU A 24 10.54 9.97 7.28
N VAL A 25 11.02 9.35 6.20
CA VAL A 25 10.18 8.49 5.35
C VAL A 25 9.64 7.30 6.14
N GLY A 26 10.48 6.67 6.97
CA GLY A 26 10.06 5.58 7.85
C GLY A 26 8.95 5.99 8.82
N VAL A 27 9.06 7.16 9.44
CA VAL A 27 8.04 7.71 10.35
C VAL A 27 6.75 8.00 9.59
N VAL A 28 6.82 8.64 8.42
CA VAL A 28 5.63 8.93 7.60
C VAL A 28 4.94 7.64 7.18
N SER A 29 5.69 6.62 6.77
CA SER A 29 5.16 5.31 6.40
C SER A 29 4.49 4.61 7.58
N ALA A 30 5.13 4.60 8.75
CA ALA A 30 4.57 4.02 9.96
C ALA A 30 3.27 4.70 10.39
N LEU A 31 3.22 6.04 10.34
CA LEU A 31 1.99 6.79 10.61
C LEU A 31 0.89 6.47 9.59
N GLY A 32 1.25 6.29 8.32
CA GLY A 32 0.32 5.83 7.28
C GLY A 32 -0.26 4.45 7.59
N LEU A 33 0.58 3.50 8.01
CA LEU A 33 0.11 2.17 8.42
C LEU A 33 -0.84 2.23 9.61
N LEU A 34 -0.51 3.00 10.64
CA LEU A 34 -1.39 3.18 11.80
C LEU A 34 -2.74 3.78 11.42
N LEU A 35 -2.75 4.72 10.46
CA LEU A 35 -3.99 5.31 9.96
C LEU A 35 -4.85 4.27 9.23
N VAL A 36 -4.23 3.44 8.39
CA VAL A 36 -4.94 2.36 7.66
C VAL A 36 -5.50 1.34 8.64
N GLU A 37 -4.71 0.93 9.64
CA GLU A 37 -5.14 -0.04 10.64
C GLU A 37 -6.30 0.51 11.50
N GLY A 38 -6.24 1.78 11.89
CA GLY A 38 -7.35 2.45 12.57
C GLY A 38 -8.62 2.50 11.72
N ALA A 39 -8.49 2.80 10.42
CA ALA A 39 -9.62 2.80 9.49
C ALA A 39 -10.21 1.39 9.31
N ALA A 40 -9.36 0.37 9.20
CA ALA A 40 -9.79 -1.01 9.09
C ALA A 40 -10.59 -1.44 10.32
N HIS A 41 -10.11 -1.11 11.53
CA HIS A 41 -10.80 -1.44 12.76
C HIS A 41 -12.17 -0.76 12.88
N LEU A 42 -12.28 0.51 12.47
CA LEU A 42 -13.57 1.21 12.43
C LEU A 42 -14.53 0.58 11.42
N LEU A 43 -14.04 0.19 10.25
CA LEU A 43 -14.86 -0.49 9.24
C LEU A 43 -15.31 -1.86 9.74
N GLU A 44 -14.44 -2.61 10.39
CA GLU A 44 -14.77 -3.90 10.99
C GLU A 44 -15.91 -3.76 12.00
N GLN A 45 -15.77 -2.87 12.99
CA GLN A 45 -16.84 -2.62 13.98
C GLN A 45 -18.14 -2.15 13.33
N LEU A 46 -18.06 -1.28 12.33
CA LEU A 46 -19.23 -0.74 11.66
C LEU A 46 -19.96 -1.83 10.85
N LEU A 47 -19.22 -2.60 10.04
CA LEU A 47 -19.78 -3.58 9.12
C LEU A 47 -20.16 -4.92 9.80
N TRP A 48 -19.50 -5.30 10.90
CA TRP A 48 -19.75 -6.57 11.60
C TRP A 48 -20.55 -6.44 12.90
N GLU A 49 -20.51 -5.30 13.58
CA GLU A 49 -21.27 -5.14 14.83
C GLU A 49 -22.48 -4.23 14.60
N ARG A 50 -22.25 -2.99 14.16
CA ARG A 50 -23.30 -1.95 14.14
C ARG A 50 -24.35 -2.11 13.05
N LEU A 51 -23.93 -2.48 11.84
CA LEU A 51 -24.85 -2.68 10.71
C LEU A 51 -25.75 -3.91 10.88
N PRO A 52 -25.21 -5.09 11.27
CA PRO A 52 -26.02 -6.29 11.50
C PRO A 52 -27.01 -6.11 12.65
N GLU A 53 -26.59 -5.46 13.75
CA GLU A 53 -27.47 -5.07 14.86
C GLU A 53 -28.66 -4.21 14.41
N ALA A 54 -28.43 -3.25 13.51
CA ALA A 54 -29.49 -2.38 12.99
C ALA A 54 -30.45 -3.10 12.02
N TRP A 55 -29.99 -4.18 11.39
CA TRP A 55 -30.76 -4.95 10.41
C TRP A 55 -31.30 -6.28 10.97
N ASP A 56 -31.11 -6.56 12.27
CA ASP A 56 -31.46 -7.84 12.93
C ASP A 56 -30.93 -9.05 12.15
N SER A 57 -29.77 -8.89 11.50
CA SER A 57 -29.15 -9.89 10.64
C SER A 57 -27.95 -10.51 11.34
N ASP A 58 -27.75 -11.80 11.17
CA ASP A 58 -26.60 -12.49 11.74
C ASP A 58 -25.32 -12.08 10.99
N PRO A 59 -24.31 -11.48 11.66
CA PRO A 59 -23.05 -11.08 11.04
C PRO A 59 -22.28 -12.26 10.43
N ASP A 60 -22.48 -13.48 10.94
CA ASP A 60 -21.86 -14.70 10.42
C ASP A 60 -22.67 -15.35 9.28
N SER A 61 -23.78 -14.72 8.86
CA SER A 61 -24.56 -15.22 7.74
C SER A 61 -23.79 -15.11 6.43
N GLY A 62 -23.80 -16.19 5.64
CA GLY A 62 -23.08 -16.24 4.36
C GLY A 62 -23.53 -15.15 3.36
N TRP A 63 -24.79 -14.70 3.44
CA TRP A 63 -25.29 -13.58 2.64
C TRP A 63 -24.78 -12.21 3.09
N TRP A 64 -24.62 -11.98 4.40
CA TRP A 64 -24.02 -10.75 4.88
C TRP A 64 -22.57 -10.62 4.41
N ILE A 65 -21.78 -11.67 4.63
CA ILE A 65 -20.37 -11.73 4.19
C ILE A 65 -20.26 -11.51 2.68
N PHE A 66 -21.10 -12.17 1.88
CA PHE A 66 -21.10 -12.00 0.42
C PHE A 66 -21.43 -10.55 0.01
N GLY A 67 -22.43 -9.94 0.64
CA GLY A 67 -22.82 -8.56 0.38
C GLY A 67 -21.69 -7.57 0.72
N VAL A 68 -21.08 -7.73 1.90
CA VAL A 68 -19.99 -6.87 2.33
C VAL A 68 -18.75 -7.03 1.45
N LEU A 69 -18.33 -8.26 1.14
CA LEU A 69 -17.19 -8.51 0.25
C LEU A 69 -17.39 -7.89 -1.14
N THR A 70 -18.61 -7.97 -1.67
CA THR A 70 -18.96 -7.36 -2.95
C THR A 70 -18.86 -5.84 -2.88
N ALA A 71 -19.37 -5.22 -1.81
CA ALA A 71 -19.34 -3.77 -1.61
C ALA A 71 -17.90 -3.25 -1.45
N VAL A 72 -17.08 -3.92 -0.62
CA VAL A 72 -15.67 -3.56 -0.43
C VAL A 72 -14.88 -3.72 -1.73
N GLY A 73 -15.07 -4.83 -2.45
CA GLY A 73 -14.42 -5.06 -3.74
C GLY A 73 -14.76 -3.98 -4.77
N LEU A 74 -16.02 -3.54 -4.83
CA LEU A 74 -16.45 -2.45 -5.71
C LEU A 74 -15.86 -1.11 -5.28
N GLY A 75 -15.80 -0.83 -3.97
CA GLY A 75 -15.14 0.36 -3.44
C GLY A 75 -13.65 0.43 -3.82
N VAL A 76 -12.92 -0.68 -3.67
CA VAL A 76 -11.52 -0.79 -4.08
C VAL A 76 -11.38 -0.58 -5.59
N ALA A 77 -12.23 -1.21 -6.40
CA ALA A 77 -12.21 -1.04 -7.86
C ALA A 77 -12.42 0.41 -8.28
N LEU A 78 -13.32 1.14 -7.62
CA LEU A 78 -13.53 2.57 -7.85
C LEU A 78 -12.32 3.41 -7.44
N ILE A 79 -11.74 3.15 -6.27
CA ILE A 79 -10.56 3.87 -5.79
C ILE A 79 -9.40 3.72 -6.79
N VAL A 80 -9.11 2.50 -7.21
CA VAL A 80 -8.04 2.21 -8.19
C VAL A 80 -8.34 2.88 -9.55
N SER A 81 -9.61 2.96 -9.94
CA SER A 81 -10.01 3.62 -11.20
C SER A 81 -9.86 5.15 -11.15
N PHE A 82 -9.94 5.76 -9.96
CA PHE A 82 -9.90 7.22 -9.79
C PHE A 82 -8.52 7.78 -9.44
N PHE A 83 -7.67 7.02 -8.73
CA PHE A 83 -6.37 7.51 -8.29
C PHE A 83 -5.28 7.32 -9.36
N PRO A 84 -4.67 8.41 -9.87
CA PRO A 84 -3.59 8.31 -10.84
C PRO A 84 -2.34 7.71 -10.17
N GLY A 85 -2.00 6.49 -10.56
CA GLY A 85 -0.99 5.63 -9.94
C GLY A 85 -1.23 4.14 -10.21
N GLY A 86 -2.49 3.74 -10.45
CA GLY A 86 -2.88 2.39 -10.89
C GLY A 86 -2.52 1.27 -9.90
N ALA A 87 -2.83 0.03 -10.23
CA ALA A 87 -2.40 -1.15 -9.47
C ALA A 87 -0.90 -1.50 -9.68
N GLY A 88 -0.10 -0.55 -10.17
CA GLY A 88 1.23 -0.76 -10.74
C GLY A 88 1.18 -1.16 -12.22
N GLU A 89 2.28 -0.96 -12.94
CA GLU A 89 2.44 -1.41 -14.32
C GLU A 89 2.23 -2.92 -14.45
N ASP A 90 1.48 -3.33 -15.48
CA ASP A 90 1.23 -4.74 -15.75
C ASP A 90 2.56 -5.46 -16.02
N SER A 91 2.87 -6.46 -15.19
CA SER A 91 4.09 -7.27 -15.29
C SER A 91 4.22 -7.99 -16.64
N ALA A 92 3.12 -8.15 -17.40
CA ALA A 92 3.16 -8.69 -18.76
C ALA A 92 3.59 -7.66 -19.82
N THR A 93 3.54 -6.36 -19.51
CA THR A 93 3.95 -5.26 -20.41
C THR A 93 5.35 -4.71 -20.12
N VAL A 94 5.92 -5.01 -18.96
CA VAL A 94 7.34 -4.74 -18.67
C VAL A 94 8.17 -5.98 -18.94
N GLU A 95 8.93 -5.94 -20.03
CA GLU A 95 9.98 -6.91 -20.33
C GLU A 95 10.91 -7.05 -19.09
N LEU A 96 11.28 -8.28 -18.71
CA LEU A 96 12.24 -8.55 -17.62
C LEU A 96 13.61 -7.86 -17.84
N MET A 97 13.84 -7.38 -19.06
CA MET A 97 14.90 -6.49 -19.48
C MET A 97 14.27 -5.28 -20.17
N GLY A 98 14.19 -4.14 -19.47
CA GLY A 98 13.69 -2.89 -20.06
C GLY A 98 14.52 -2.43 -21.27
N PRO A 99 13.98 -1.51 -22.10
CA PRO A 99 14.66 -1.06 -23.32
C PRO A 99 16.06 -0.55 -22.99
N ARG A 100 17.05 -1.04 -23.75
CA ARG A 100 18.40 -0.45 -23.73
C ARG A 100 18.25 1.02 -24.11
N TRP A 101 18.45 1.89 -23.13
CA TRP A 101 18.56 3.32 -23.37
C TRP A 101 19.68 3.55 -24.40
N PRO A 102 19.52 4.44 -25.40
CA PRO A 102 20.60 4.74 -26.33
C PRO A 102 21.85 5.26 -25.61
#